data_AF-A0A952XZG8-F1
#
_entry.id   AF-A0A952XZG8-F1
#
_cell.length_a   1.000
_cell.length_b   1.000
_cell.length_c   1.000
_cell.angle_alpha   90.00
_cell.angle_beta   90.00
_cell.angle_gamma   90.00
#
_symmetry.space_group_name_H-M   'P 1'
#
loop_
_entity.id
_entity.type
_entity.pdbx_description
1 polymer ?
#
loop_
_entity_poly.entity_id
_entity_poly.type
_entity_poly.pdbx_seq_one_letter_code
_entity_poly.pdbx_strand_id
1 'polypeptide(L)'
;MKVVLDLSQLLEDGEITQAEAEKLKRLSVKSTGSLAFNILIGFGVIAVAIGAILIVPNAVTGIILGAIVLGFGLVLLHYSPMEWGVLANICVILGALGLGGGVVYMTEGSVWAFLGCAIGFAIGGVIARSGLLIALAVIALSSVLGARTGYFHASYFLGIKEPTLTIIAFSLITLACYQVSLFVGAAYERLALMAARVSILLVNFGFWIGSLWGDRIEQLSGFFGRSAENPIFIPRVAFVAGWALALIAFAVWAMANDRRWVVNVCAVFGAIHFYTQFFERLGPNPLAVLLGGVSALGIAIAIWQFNKKAVANPA
;
A
#
# COMPACT_ATOMS: atom_id res chain seq x y z
N MET A 1 -7.22 10.89 14.48
CA MET A 1 -6.95 11.72 13.29
C MET A 1 -5.65 12.50 13.52
N LYS A 2 -4.75 12.61 12.54
CA LYS A 2 -3.55 13.48 12.64
C LYS A 2 -3.78 14.66 11.70
N VAL A 3 -3.85 15.87 12.25
CA VAL A 3 -4.00 17.12 11.50
C VAL A 3 -2.63 17.80 11.47
N VAL A 4 -2.19 18.19 10.28
CA VAL A 4 -0.95 18.97 10.10
C VAL A 4 -1.38 20.41 9.90
N LEU A 5 -0.88 21.30 10.75
CA LEU A 5 -1.20 22.72 10.73
C LEU A 5 0.06 23.49 10.38
N ASP A 6 -0.04 24.42 9.44
CA ASP A 6 1.00 25.42 9.21
C ASP A 6 0.80 26.56 10.21
N LEU A 7 1.60 26.53 11.29
CA LEU A 7 1.49 27.52 12.36
C LEU A 7 1.86 28.93 11.90
N SER A 8 2.70 29.07 10.87
CA SER A 8 3.10 30.37 10.33
C SER A 8 1.96 30.97 9.54
N GLN A 9 1.34 30.16 8.67
CA GLN A 9 0.18 30.59 7.89
C GLN A 9 -1.01 30.94 8.80
N LEU A 10 -1.28 30.13 9.84
CA LEU A 10 -2.35 30.43 10.79
C LEU A 10 -2.11 31.70 11.63
N LEU A 11 -0.84 32.04 11.89
CA LEU A 11 -0.44 33.29 12.52
C LEU A 11 -0.64 34.48 11.59
N GLU A 12 -0.24 34.35 10.32
CA GLU A 12 -0.44 35.37 9.28
C GLU A 12 -1.92 35.62 8.99
N ASP A 13 -2.72 34.55 8.93
CA ASP A 13 -4.17 34.60 8.71
C ASP A 13 -4.93 35.09 9.97
N GLY A 14 -4.25 35.25 11.11
CA GLY A 14 -4.84 35.75 12.36
C GLY A 14 -5.74 34.72 13.09
N GLU A 15 -5.73 33.47 12.66
CA GLU A 15 -6.52 32.36 13.22
C GLU A 15 -6.00 31.89 14.59
N ILE A 16 -4.71 32.16 14.89
CA ILE A 16 -4.09 31.85 16.19
C ILE A 16 -3.22 33.00 16.68
N THR A 17 -3.08 33.12 18.00
CA THR A 17 -2.17 34.07 18.64
C THR A 17 -0.73 33.55 18.71
N GLN A 18 0.25 34.45 18.89
CA GLN A 18 1.66 34.09 19.08
C GLN A 18 1.86 33.12 20.26
N ALA A 19 1.11 33.31 21.35
CA ALA A 19 1.16 32.45 22.53
C ALA A 19 0.63 31.03 22.24
N GLU A 20 -0.40 30.90 21.42
CA GLU A 20 -0.95 29.61 20.99
C GLU A 20 -0.01 28.90 20.03
N ALA A 21 0.59 29.63 19.08
CA ALA A 21 1.59 29.08 18.18
C ALA A 21 2.80 28.54 18.94
N GLU A 22 3.30 29.26 19.95
CA GLU A 22 4.40 28.79 20.81
C GLU A 22 4.01 27.58 21.66
N LYS A 23 2.79 27.55 22.19
CA LYS A 23 2.27 26.39 22.92
C LYS A 23 2.20 25.15 22.02
N LEU A 24 1.66 25.28 20.81
CA LEU A 24 1.57 24.20 19.82
C LEU A 24 2.96 23.75 19.37
N LYS A 25 3.88 24.68 19.13
CA LYS A 25 5.29 24.41 18.81
C LYS A 25 5.98 23.67 19.95
N ARG A 26 5.76 24.04 21.21
CA ARG A 26 6.32 23.31 22.36
C ARG A 26 5.77 21.89 22.47
N LEU A 27 4.48 21.69 22.18
CA LEU A 27 3.88 20.35 22.10
C LEU A 27 4.46 19.53 20.94
N SER A 28 4.85 20.17 19.83
CA SER A 28 5.50 19.49 18.70
C SER A 28 6.98 19.18 18.93
N VAL A 29 7.71 19.98 19.73
CA VAL A 29 9.15 19.77 20.01
C VAL A 29 9.44 18.42 20.68
N LYS A 30 8.51 17.87 21.48
CA LYS A 30 8.59 16.47 21.97
C LYS A 30 8.68 15.42 20.84
N SER A 31 8.39 15.80 19.59
CA SER A 31 8.44 14.93 18.40
C SER A 31 9.61 15.24 17.45
N THR A 32 10.26 16.41 17.53
CA THR A 32 11.18 16.89 16.46
C THR A 32 12.66 16.66 16.79
N GLY A 33 13.05 16.68 18.07
CA GLY A 33 14.46 16.56 18.51
C GLY A 33 15.15 15.25 18.12
N SER A 34 14.41 14.24 17.65
CA SER A 34 14.96 12.95 17.26
C SER A 34 15.16 12.77 15.75
N LEU A 35 14.76 13.71 14.88
CA LEU A 35 14.70 13.41 13.43
C LEU A 35 16.08 13.12 12.82
N ALA A 36 17.06 14.00 13.04
CA ALA A 36 18.42 13.80 12.48
C ALA A 36 19.10 12.54 13.03
N PHE A 37 18.93 12.30 14.34
CA PHE A 37 19.42 11.09 14.99
C PHE A 37 18.73 9.82 14.47
N ASN A 38 17.41 9.86 14.29
CA ASN A 38 16.62 8.78 13.70
C ASN A 38 17.02 8.49 12.26
N ILE A 39 17.31 9.53 11.47
CA ILE A 39 17.79 9.40 10.10
C ILE A 39 19.16 8.72 10.10
N LEU A 40 20.09 9.18 10.94
CA LEU A 40 21.43 8.60 11.04
C LEU A 40 21.38 7.13 11.46
N ILE A 41 20.57 6.80 12.47
CA ILE A 41 20.31 5.42 12.88
C ILE A 41 19.74 4.62 11.72
N GLY A 42 18.70 5.13 11.05
CA GLY A 42 18.06 4.43 9.95
C GLY A 42 19.03 4.11 8.82
N PHE A 43 19.80 5.10 8.37
CA PHE A 43 20.83 4.86 7.35
C PHE A 43 21.92 3.91 7.84
N GLY A 44 22.35 4.00 9.10
CA GLY A 44 23.32 3.09 9.69
C GLY A 44 22.85 1.64 9.67
N VAL A 45 21.63 1.37 10.14
CA VAL A 45 21.09 0.00 10.16
C VAL A 45 20.85 -0.53 8.74
N ILE A 46 20.37 0.30 7.81
CA ILE A 46 20.22 -0.07 6.40
C ILE A 46 21.59 -0.41 5.78
N ALA A 47 22.61 0.41 6.00
CA ALA A 47 23.95 0.19 5.48
C ALA A 47 24.56 -1.12 6.02
N VAL A 48 24.39 -1.40 7.32
CA VAL A 48 24.82 -2.67 7.93
C VAL A 48 24.08 -3.86 7.33
N ALA A 49 22.76 -3.76 7.17
CA ALA A 49 21.96 -4.85 6.59
C ALA A 49 22.35 -5.14 5.14
N ILE A 50 22.46 -4.11 4.29
CA ILE A 50 22.87 -4.25 2.89
C ILE A 50 24.30 -4.77 2.81
N GLY A 51 25.22 -4.19 3.59
CA GLY A 51 26.62 -4.61 3.64
C GLY A 51 26.76 -6.08 4.01
N ALA A 52 26.04 -6.54 5.03
CA ALA A 52 26.07 -7.94 5.44
C ALA A 52 25.58 -8.90 4.35
N ILE A 53 24.53 -8.55 3.62
CA ILE A 53 24.01 -9.33 2.49
C ILE A 53 25.03 -9.38 1.33
N LEU A 54 25.69 -8.25 1.03
CA LEU A 54 26.66 -8.18 -0.05
C LEU A 54 27.96 -8.95 0.25
N ILE A 55 28.39 -8.99 1.52
CA ILE A 55 29.61 -9.72 1.91
C ILE A 55 29.39 -11.24 1.81
N VAL A 56 28.22 -11.73 2.22
CA VAL A 56 27.88 -13.16 2.15
C VAL A 56 26.50 -13.31 1.48
N PRO A 57 26.44 -13.37 0.13
CA PRO A 57 25.20 -13.47 -0.62
C PRO A 57 24.62 -14.88 -0.55
N ASN A 58 24.19 -15.29 0.65
CA ASN A 58 23.55 -16.57 0.92
C ASN A 58 22.19 -16.34 1.62
N ALA A 59 21.17 -17.03 1.14
CA ALA A 59 19.82 -17.02 1.70
C ALA A 59 19.82 -17.28 3.21
N VAL A 60 20.61 -18.27 3.65
CA VAL A 60 20.72 -18.67 5.06
C VAL A 60 21.24 -17.52 5.92
N THR A 61 22.24 -16.78 5.43
CA THR A 61 22.78 -15.61 6.13
C THR A 61 21.71 -14.53 6.29
N GLY A 62 20.94 -14.25 5.24
CA GLY A 62 19.81 -13.31 5.30
C GLY A 62 18.75 -13.72 6.32
N ILE A 63 18.42 -15.01 6.39
CA ILE A 63 17.45 -15.55 7.35
C ILE A 63 17.96 -15.40 8.79
N ILE A 64 19.20 -15.84 9.07
CA ILE A 64 19.77 -15.81 10.42
C ILE A 64 19.94 -14.37 10.90
N LEU A 65 20.56 -13.50 10.09
CA LEU A 65 20.74 -12.10 10.45
C LEU A 65 19.39 -11.39 10.60
N GLY A 66 18.44 -11.66 9.69
CA GLY A 66 17.07 -11.15 9.80
C GLY A 66 16.40 -11.55 11.11
N ALA A 67 16.51 -12.83 11.51
CA ALA A 67 15.98 -13.34 12.77
C ALA A 67 16.61 -12.66 13.99
N ILE A 68 17.94 -12.50 14.01
CA ILE A 68 18.66 -11.86 15.11
C ILE A 68 18.24 -10.39 15.24
N VAL A 69 18.22 -9.64 14.13
CA VAL A 69 17.84 -8.22 14.12
C VAL A 69 16.37 -8.04 14.49
N LEU A 70 15.48 -8.93 14.04
CA LEU A 70 14.07 -8.93 14.42
C LEU A 70 13.91 -9.17 15.93
N GLY A 71 14.57 -10.20 16.46
CA GLY A 71 14.55 -10.52 17.89
C GLY A 71 15.06 -9.37 18.74
N PHE A 72 16.17 -8.75 18.36
CA PHE A 72 16.71 -7.57 19.03
C PHE A 72 15.73 -6.39 19.02
N GLY A 73 15.10 -6.13 17.86
CA GLY A 73 14.08 -5.08 17.75
C GLY A 73 12.87 -5.32 18.65
N LEU A 74 12.38 -6.57 18.73
CA LEU A 74 11.25 -6.94 19.60
C LEU A 74 11.59 -6.81 21.08
N VAL A 75 12.80 -7.21 21.49
CA VAL A 75 13.29 -7.03 22.87
C VAL A 75 13.35 -5.55 23.23
N LEU A 76 13.90 -4.70 22.35
CA LEU A 76 13.96 -3.26 22.59
C LEU A 76 12.56 -2.62 22.72
N LEU A 77 11.59 -3.05 21.90
CA LEU A 77 10.21 -2.57 22.00
C LEU A 77 9.57 -2.93 23.35
N HIS A 78 9.94 -4.07 23.93
CA HIS A 78 9.40 -4.53 25.21
C HIS A 78 9.97 -3.76 26.41
N TYR A 79 11.30 -3.53 26.43
CA TYR A 79 11.98 -2.99 27.61
C TYR A 79 12.17 -1.47 27.63
N SER A 80 12.35 -0.81 26.48
CA SER A 80 12.68 0.63 26.44
C SER A 80 11.92 1.41 25.35
N PRO A 81 10.57 1.43 25.38
CA PRO A 81 9.75 1.97 24.30
C PRO A 81 9.91 3.48 24.07
N MET A 82 10.26 4.27 25.09
CA MET A 82 10.36 5.73 24.99
C MET A 82 11.70 6.24 24.45
N GLU A 83 12.80 5.54 24.71
CA GLU A 83 14.15 6.01 24.35
C GLU A 83 14.65 5.40 23.04
N TRP A 84 14.34 4.12 22.80
CA TRP A 84 14.86 3.37 21.65
C TRP A 84 13.80 3.03 20.61
N GLY A 85 12.59 3.58 20.74
CA GLY A 85 11.44 3.19 19.93
C GLY A 85 11.70 3.25 18.42
N VAL A 86 12.48 4.21 17.93
CA VAL A 86 12.78 4.34 16.50
C VAL A 86 13.74 3.25 16.04
N LEU A 87 14.86 3.05 16.74
CA LEU A 87 15.80 1.97 16.44
C LEU A 87 15.09 0.62 16.47
N ALA A 88 14.28 0.39 17.50
CA ALA A 88 13.52 -0.85 17.67
C ALA A 88 12.59 -1.11 16.47
N ASN A 89 11.82 -0.10 16.04
CA ASN A 89 10.95 -0.22 14.86
C ASN A 89 11.74 -0.50 13.57
N ILE A 90 12.88 0.16 13.37
CA ILE A 90 13.74 -0.06 12.21
C ILE A 90 14.29 -1.48 12.21
N CYS A 91 14.76 -1.98 13.35
CA CYS A 91 15.23 -3.36 13.50
C CYS A 91 14.11 -4.37 13.25
N VAL A 92 12.90 -4.16 13.77
CA VAL A 92 11.78 -5.07 13.48
C VAL A 92 11.46 -5.09 11.99
N ILE A 93 11.40 -3.93 11.32
CA ILE A 93 11.11 -3.86 9.88
C ILE A 93 12.20 -4.55 9.06
N LEU A 94 13.46 -4.20 9.29
CA LEU A 94 14.59 -4.76 8.53
C LEU A 94 14.81 -6.24 8.83
N GLY A 95 14.66 -6.65 10.09
CA GLY A 95 14.75 -8.06 10.48
C GLY A 95 13.65 -8.90 9.86
N ALA A 96 12.40 -8.40 9.87
CA ALA A 96 11.29 -9.06 9.20
C ALA A 96 11.52 -9.17 7.69
N LEU A 97 11.91 -8.08 7.02
CA LEU A 97 12.21 -8.08 5.59
C LEU A 97 13.38 -9.00 5.22
N GLY A 98 14.46 -9.01 6.01
CA GLY A 98 15.60 -9.89 5.79
C GLY A 98 15.24 -11.36 5.94
N LEU A 99 14.48 -11.70 6.99
CA LEU A 99 13.98 -13.05 7.22
C LEU A 99 13.03 -13.50 6.11
N GLY A 100 12.01 -12.69 5.81
CA GLY A 100 11.01 -13.01 4.78
C GLY A 100 11.63 -13.09 3.38
N GLY A 101 12.46 -12.11 3.02
CA GLY A 101 13.18 -12.10 1.75
C GLY A 101 14.12 -13.29 1.60
N GLY A 102 14.85 -13.66 2.66
CA GLY A 102 15.71 -14.84 2.67
C GLY A 102 14.93 -16.16 2.49
N VAL A 103 13.79 -16.32 3.17
CA VAL A 103 12.93 -17.50 3.03
C VAL A 103 12.33 -17.59 1.62
N VAL A 104 11.85 -16.47 1.07
CA VAL A 104 11.32 -16.42 -0.29
C VAL A 104 12.40 -16.76 -1.31
N TYR A 105 13.61 -16.24 -1.15
CA TYR A 105 14.73 -16.54 -2.04
C TYR A 105 15.15 -18.02 -1.95
N MET A 106 15.28 -18.57 -0.75
CA MET A 106 15.66 -19.98 -0.52
C MET A 106 14.66 -20.98 -1.10
N THR A 107 13.38 -20.60 -1.16
CA THR A 107 12.30 -21.46 -1.65
C THR A 107 11.88 -21.12 -3.08
N GLU A 108 12.69 -20.34 -3.80
CA GLU A 108 12.43 -19.92 -5.19
C GLU A 108 11.04 -19.28 -5.39
N GLY A 109 10.55 -18.55 -4.38
CA GLY A 109 9.23 -17.90 -4.43
C GLY A 109 8.05 -18.85 -4.28
N SER A 110 8.21 -19.93 -3.51
CA SER A 110 7.10 -20.86 -3.22
C SER A 110 5.89 -20.16 -2.59
N VAL A 111 4.69 -20.68 -2.89
CA VAL A 111 3.42 -20.17 -2.35
C VAL A 111 3.42 -20.20 -0.81
N TRP A 112 3.97 -21.27 -0.23
CA TRP A 112 4.06 -21.44 1.22
C TRP A 112 4.99 -20.43 1.89
N ALA A 113 6.08 -20.04 1.23
CA ALA A 113 6.97 -18.99 1.74
C ALA A 113 6.27 -17.63 1.77
N PHE A 114 5.53 -17.26 0.71
CA PHE A 114 4.76 -16.02 0.70
C PHE A 114 3.63 -16.02 1.73
N LEU A 115 2.93 -17.14 1.91
CA LEU A 115 1.92 -17.27 2.95
C LEU A 115 2.53 -17.15 4.36
N GLY A 116 3.66 -17.82 4.60
CA GLY A 116 4.41 -17.71 5.85
C GLY A 116 4.87 -16.27 6.12
N CYS A 117 5.37 -15.57 5.10
CA CYS A 117 5.74 -14.16 5.20
C CYS A 117 4.53 -13.27 5.50
N ALA A 118 3.40 -13.49 4.83
CA ALA A 118 2.17 -12.74 5.07
C ALA A 118 1.70 -12.88 6.53
N ILE A 119 1.67 -14.10 7.05
CA ILE A 119 1.31 -14.39 8.45
C ILE A 119 2.33 -13.76 9.41
N GLY A 120 3.63 -13.96 9.16
CA GLY A 120 4.69 -13.42 9.99
C GLY A 120 4.69 -11.89 10.06
N PHE A 121 4.51 -11.22 8.92
CA PHE A 121 4.38 -9.76 8.85
C PHE A 121 3.11 -9.26 9.50
N ALA A 122 1.98 -9.98 9.39
CA ALA A 122 0.76 -9.61 10.08
C ALA A 122 0.93 -9.67 11.60
N ILE A 123 1.48 -10.78 12.12
CA ILE A 123 1.75 -10.96 13.55
C ILE A 123 2.74 -9.90 14.05
N GLY A 124 3.88 -9.74 13.35
CA GLY A 124 4.89 -8.74 13.69
C GLY A 124 4.34 -7.31 13.64
N GLY A 125 3.49 -7.01 12.65
CA GLY A 125 2.80 -5.73 12.52
C GLY A 125 1.82 -5.44 13.65
N VAL A 126 1.10 -6.46 14.16
CA VAL A 126 0.22 -6.33 15.32
C VAL A 126 1.02 -6.12 16.60
N ILE A 127 2.06 -6.92 16.84
CA ILE A 127 2.92 -6.82 18.03
C ILE A 127 3.65 -5.47 18.08
N ALA A 128 4.30 -5.10 16.98
CA ALA A 128 5.06 -3.85 16.88
C ALA A 128 4.19 -2.62 16.59
N ARG A 129 2.86 -2.80 16.40
CA ARG A 129 1.93 -1.74 15.97
C ARG A 129 2.39 -1.01 14.71
N SER A 130 2.98 -1.76 13.77
CA SER A 130 3.58 -1.25 12.54
C SER A 130 2.64 -1.38 11.36
N GLY A 131 2.14 -0.23 10.86
CA GLY A 131 1.33 -0.19 9.63
C GLY A 131 2.12 -0.65 8.40
N LEU A 132 3.44 -0.45 8.36
CA LEU A 132 4.27 -0.90 7.24
C LEU A 132 4.31 -2.42 7.14
N LEU A 133 4.50 -3.13 8.26
CA LEU A 133 4.49 -4.60 8.27
C LEU A 133 3.10 -5.14 7.88
N ILE A 134 2.03 -4.49 8.32
CA ILE A 134 0.67 -4.86 7.88
C ILE A 134 0.49 -4.66 6.37
N ALA A 135 1.00 -3.57 5.81
CA ALA A 135 0.98 -3.35 4.37
C ALA A 135 1.78 -4.44 3.63
N LEU A 136 2.98 -4.77 4.12
CA LEU A 136 3.81 -5.85 3.56
C LEU A 136 3.14 -7.22 3.68
N ALA A 137 2.39 -7.48 4.75
CA ALA A 137 1.63 -8.71 4.91
C ALA A 137 0.60 -8.89 3.79
N VAL A 138 -0.15 -7.82 3.49
CA VAL A 138 -1.16 -7.80 2.41
C VAL A 138 -0.49 -7.95 1.04
N ILE A 139 0.65 -7.29 0.82
CA ILE A 139 1.42 -7.44 -0.43
C ILE A 139 1.97 -8.87 -0.58
N ALA A 140 2.54 -9.45 0.48
CA ALA A 140 3.03 -10.84 0.46
C ALA A 140 1.88 -11.83 0.20
N LEU A 141 0.70 -11.59 0.77
CA LEU A 141 -0.49 -12.37 0.50
C LEU A 141 -0.92 -12.28 -0.98
N SER A 142 -0.70 -11.14 -1.64
CA SER A 142 -1.02 -11.01 -3.07
C SER A 142 -0.16 -11.93 -3.94
N SER A 143 1.08 -12.18 -3.54
CA SER A 143 1.98 -13.11 -4.24
C SER A 143 1.48 -14.57 -4.18
N VAL A 144 0.72 -14.94 -3.16
CA VAL A 144 0.04 -16.26 -3.06
C VAL A 144 -0.96 -16.43 -4.20
N LEU A 145 -1.64 -15.36 -4.61
CA LEU A 145 -2.58 -15.36 -5.74
C LEU A 145 -1.90 -15.09 -7.09
N GLY A 146 -0.56 -15.10 -7.12
CA GLY A 146 0.22 -14.94 -8.34
C GLY A 146 0.50 -13.48 -8.73
N ALA A 147 0.43 -12.54 -7.79
CA ALA A 147 1.02 -11.21 -7.99
C ALA A 147 2.55 -11.35 -8.07
N ARG A 148 3.16 -10.71 -9.07
CA ARG A 148 4.61 -10.76 -9.33
C ARG A 148 5.11 -9.42 -9.79
N THR A 149 6.39 -9.18 -9.53
CA THR A 149 7.13 -8.06 -10.13
C THR A 149 8.29 -8.61 -10.95
N GLY A 150 8.65 -7.90 -12.01
CA GLY A 150 9.75 -8.29 -12.89
C GLY A 150 10.47 -7.07 -13.43
N TYR A 151 11.70 -7.28 -13.88
CA TYR A 151 12.52 -6.27 -14.53
C TYR A 151 13.03 -6.82 -15.86
N PHE A 152 12.85 -6.07 -16.93
CA PHE A 152 13.37 -6.42 -18.26
C PHE A 152 13.78 -5.13 -18.99
N HIS A 153 15.06 -5.02 -19.37
CA HIS A 153 15.64 -3.88 -20.09
C HIS A 153 15.10 -2.50 -19.68
N ALA A 154 15.44 -2.06 -18.46
CA ALA A 154 15.03 -0.76 -17.90
C ALA A 154 13.51 -0.57 -17.71
N SER A 155 12.73 -1.64 -17.81
CA SER A 155 11.28 -1.62 -17.57
C SER A 155 10.93 -2.50 -16.38
N TYR A 156 10.10 -1.97 -15.49
CA TYR A 156 9.51 -2.73 -14.37
C TYR A 156 8.10 -3.17 -14.74
N PHE A 157 7.80 -4.44 -14.53
CA PHE A 157 6.50 -5.02 -14.80
C PHE A 157 5.87 -5.49 -13.50
N LEU A 158 4.58 -5.23 -13.38
CA LEU A 158 3.72 -5.80 -12.36
C LEU A 158 2.75 -6.75 -13.06
N GLY A 159 2.70 -7.99 -12.60
CA GLY A 159 1.81 -9.02 -13.13
C GLY A 159 0.86 -9.51 -12.06
N ILE A 160 -0.39 -9.74 -12.43
CA ILE A 160 -1.37 -10.47 -11.61
C ILE A 160 -1.85 -11.63 -12.45
N LYS A 161 -1.57 -12.86 -12.01
CA LYS A 161 -1.92 -14.07 -12.75
C LYS A 161 -3.44 -14.25 -12.88
N GLU A 162 -4.17 -14.07 -11.77
CA GLU A 162 -5.63 -14.20 -11.72
C GLU A 162 -6.29 -12.91 -11.22
N PRO A 163 -6.53 -11.93 -12.11
CA PRO A 163 -7.20 -10.67 -11.82
C PRO A 163 -8.51 -10.80 -11.04
N THR A 164 -9.40 -11.71 -11.43
CA THR A 164 -10.73 -11.89 -10.83
C THR A 164 -10.61 -12.37 -9.39
N LEU A 165 -9.76 -13.38 -9.16
CA LEU A 165 -9.56 -13.92 -7.82
C LEU A 165 -8.93 -12.86 -6.91
N THR A 166 -7.99 -12.08 -7.44
CA THR A 166 -7.38 -10.95 -6.73
C THR A 166 -8.45 -9.92 -6.33
N ILE A 167 -9.32 -9.51 -7.27
CA ILE A 167 -10.42 -8.56 -6.99
C ILE A 167 -11.32 -9.10 -5.88
N ILE A 168 -11.78 -10.34 -5.98
CA ILE A 168 -12.71 -10.93 -5.01
C ILE A 168 -12.05 -11.06 -3.63
N ALA A 169 -10.87 -11.69 -3.56
CA ALA A 169 -10.18 -11.95 -2.31
C ALA A 169 -9.85 -10.65 -1.57
N PHE A 170 -9.26 -9.66 -2.25
CA PHE A 170 -8.90 -8.40 -1.60
C PHE A 170 -10.11 -7.49 -1.34
N SER A 171 -11.23 -7.64 -2.05
CA SER A 171 -12.49 -6.99 -1.67
C SER A 171 -13.04 -7.56 -0.37
N LEU A 172 -13.02 -8.88 -0.22
CA LEU A 172 -13.44 -9.55 1.02
C LEU A 172 -12.53 -9.19 2.19
N ILE A 173 -11.20 -9.17 1.99
CA ILE A 173 -10.24 -8.73 3.01
C ILE A 173 -10.47 -7.27 3.37
N THR A 174 -10.72 -6.40 2.39
CA THR A 174 -11.05 -4.99 2.63
C THR A 174 -12.26 -4.87 3.56
N LEU A 175 -13.35 -5.57 3.24
CA LEU A 175 -14.57 -5.56 4.03
C LEU A 175 -14.34 -6.11 5.43
N ALA A 176 -13.66 -7.24 5.57
CA ALA A 176 -13.36 -7.87 6.84
C ALA A 176 -12.48 -6.95 7.73
N CYS A 177 -11.40 -6.40 7.19
CA CYS A 177 -10.53 -5.49 7.91
C CYS A 177 -11.24 -4.17 8.26
N TYR A 178 -12.09 -3.65 7.38
CA TYR A 178 -12.92 -2.50 7.70
C TYR A 178 -13.88 -2.81 8.85
N GLN A 179 -14.56 -3.95 8.81
CA GLN A 179 -15.47 -4.36 9.88
C GLN A 179 -14.74 -4.53 11.21
N VAL A 180 -13.56 -5.16 11.21
CA VAL A 180 -12.70 -5.27 12.40
C VAL A 180 -12.33 -3.88 12.93
N SER A 181 -12.01 -2.93 12.06
CA SER A 181 -11.64 -1.57 12.48
C SER A 181 -12.73 -0.86 13.30
N LEU A 182 -14.00 -1.23 13.11
CA LEU A 182 -15.12 -0.65 13.86
C LEU A 182 -15.21 -1.14 15.32
N PHE A 183 -14.55 -2.24 15.67
CA PHE A 183 -14.69 -2.90 16.97
C PHE A 183 -13.40 -2.89 17.81
N VAL A 184 -12.26 -2.53 17.23
CA VAL A 184 -10.96 -2.58 17.91
C VAL A 184 -10.53 -1.20 18.41
N GLY A 185 -9.67 -1.17 19.44
CA GLY A 185 -9.13 0.09 19.95
C GLY A 185 -8.28 0.85 18.92
N ALA A 186 -8.16 2.16 19.08
CA ALA A 186 -7.55 3.09 18.11
C ALA A 186 -6.14 2.71 17.60
N ALA A 187 -5.35 1.99 18.41
CA ALA A 187 -4.05 1.48 17.99
C ALA A 187 -4.17 0.41 16.89
N TYR A 188 -5.13 -0.50 17.03
CA TYR A 188 -5.37 -1.61 16.10
C TYR A 188 -6.32 -1.22 14.98
N GLU A 189 -7.23 -0.28 15.21
CA GLU A 189 -8.10 0.32 14.18
C GLU A 189 -7.25 0.80 13.00
N ARG A 190 -6.17 1.52 13.28
CA ARG A 190 -5.24 2.02 12.27
C ARG A 190 -4.59 0.92 11.45
N LEU A 191 -4.26 -0.21 12.07
CA LEU A 191 -3.66 -1.36 11.39
C LEU A 191 -4.69 -2.05 10.49
N ALA A 192 -5.91 -2.25 10.99
CA ALA A 192 -7.00 -2.83 10.22
C ALA A 192 -7.35 -1.94 9.01
N LEU A 193 -7.43 -0.62 9.19
CA LEU A 193 -7.61 0.33 8.10
C LEU A 193 -6.43 0.33 7.12
N MET A 194 -5.18 0.15 7.59
CA MET A 194 -4.03 0.01 6.69
C MET A 194 -4.18 -1.23 5.81
N ALA A 195 -4.53 -2.38 6.39
CA ALA A 195 -4.77 -3.61 5.64
C ALA A 195 -5.88 -3.44 4.60
N ALA A 196 -6.99 -2.80 5.00
CA ALA A 196 -8.11 -2.52 4.10
C ALA A 196 -7.69 -1.62 2.92
N ARG A 197 -6.92 -0.56 3.18
CA ARG A 197 -6.48 0.38 2.14
C ARG A 197 -5.49 -0.25 1.16
N VAL A 198 -4.56 -1.07 1.65
CA VAL A 198 -3.62 -1.79 0.78
C VAL A 198 -4.36 -2.88 -0.02
N SER A 199 -5.40 -3.49 0.56
CA SER A 199 -6.26 -4.42 -0.17
C SER A 199 -7.02 -3.73 -1.30
N ILE A 200 -7.57 -2.52 -1.07
CA ILE A 200 -8.21 -1.71 -2.13
C ILE A 200 -7.22 -1.39 -3.27
N LEU A 201 -5.96 -1.12 -2.95
CA LEU A 201 -4.91 -0.93 -3.97
C LEU A 201 -4.81 -2.17 -4.88
N LEU A 202 -4.76 -3.36 -4.27
CA LEU A 202 -4.66 -4.63 -5.00
C LEU A 202 -5.92 -4.97 -5.80
N VAL A 203 -7.12 -4.62 -5.30
CA VAL A 203 -8.37 -4.73 -6.07
C VAL A 203 -8.27 -3.91 -7.35
N ASN A 204 -7.80 -2.67 -7.27
CA ASN A 204 -7.65 -1.83 -8.45
C ASN A 204 -6.55 -2.34 -9.40
N PHE A 205 -5.46 -2.91 -8.88
CA PHE A 205 -4.48 -3.58 -9.75
C PHE A 205 -5.07 -4.80 -10.45
N GLY A 206 -5.90 -5.59 -9.77
CA GLY A 206 -6.64 -6.69 -10.41
C GLY A 206 -7.48 -6.17 -11.57
N PHE A 207 -8.27 -5.12 -11.37
CA PHE A 207 -9.04 -4.51 -12.46
C PHE A 207 -8.15 -3.95 -13.57
N TRP A 208 -7.03 -3.31 -13.23
CA TRP A 208 -6.12 -2.73 -14.19
C TRP A 208 -5.52 -3.78 -15.13
N ILE A 209 -4.91 -4.83 -14.56
CA ILE A 209 -4.35 -5.94 -15.33
C ILE A 209 -5.47 -6.66 -16.12
N GLY A 210 -6.61 -6.96 -15.48
CA GLY A 210 -7.74 -7.59 -16.15
C GLY A 210 -8.31 -6.77 -17.32
N SER A 211 -8.26 -5.43 -17.25
CA SER A 211 -8.73 -4.55 -18.32
C SER A 211 -7.86 -4.57 -19.58
N LEU A 212 -6.59 -4.98 -19.43
CA LEU A 212 -5.64 -5.12 -20.53
C LEU A 212 -5.74 -6.51 -21.18
N TRP A 213 -5.71 -7.56 -20.37
CA TRP A 213 -5.54 -8.93 -20.88
C TRP A 213 -6.75 -9.87 -20.66
N GLY A 214 -7.76 -9.45 -19.89
CA GLY A 214 -8.81 -10.35 -19.40
C GLY A 214 -8.28 -11.25 -18.28
N ASP A 215 -8.97 -12.36 -18.03
CA ASP A 215 -8.56 -13.33 -17.02
C ASP A 215 -8.87 -14.76 -17.46
N ARG A 216 -7.95 -15.67 -17.15
CA ARG A 216 -8.09 -17.12 -17.30
C ARG A 216 -8.01 -17.70 -15.89
N ILE A 217 -9.16 -17.97 -15.29
CA ILE A 217 -9.21 -18.40 -13.89
C ILE A 217 -8.85 -19.87 -13.81
N GLU A 218 -7.59 -20.21 -13.56
CA GLU A 218 -7.12 -21.60 -13.52
C GLU A 218 -7.57 -22.30 -12.23
N GLN A 219 -7.43 -21.63 -11.09
CA GLN A 219 -7.66 -22.22 -9.76
C GLN A 219 -9.14 -22.59 -9.55
N LEU A 220 -10.05 -21.67 -9.88
CA LEU A 220 -11.49 -21.92 -9.79
C LEU A 220 -11.96 -22.95 -10.83
N SER A 221 -11.33 -22.98 -12.02
CA SER A 221 -11.64 -23.96 -13.05
C SER A 221 -11.31 -25.38 -12.57
N GLY A 222 -10.15 -25.57 -11.92
CA GLY A 222 -9.78 -26.85 -11.32
C GLY A 222 -10.76 -27.30 -10.24
N PHE A 223 -11.25 -26.38 -9.41
CA PHE A 223 -12.28 -26.69 -8.40
C PHE A 223 -13.60 -27.19 -9.02
N PHE A 224 -14.01 -26.62 -10.15
CA PHE A 224 -15.21 -27.05 -10.89
C PHE A 224 -14.95 -28.22 -11.85
N GLY A 225 -13.81 -28.91 -11.74
CA GLY A 225 -13.47 -30.08 -12.56
C GLY A 225 -13.17 -29.77 -14.03
N ARG A 226 -12.89 -28.51 -14.37
CA ARG A 226 -12.46 -28.13 -15.73
C ARG A 226 -10.95 -28.32 -15.88
N SER A 227 -10.54 -28.86 -17.03
CA SER A 227 -9.11 -29.01 -17.35
C SER A 227 -8.45 -27.66 -17.60
N ALA A 228 -7.13 -27.60 -17.46
CA ALA A 228 -6.33 -26.42 -17.80
C ALA A 228 -6.46 -26.01 -19.29
N GLU A 229 -6.95 -26.91 -20.14
CA GLU A 229 -7.20 -26.66 -21.56
C GLU A 229 -8.51 -25.90 -21.83
N ASN A 230 -9.46 -25.91 -20.88
CA ASN A 230 -10.74 -25.19 -20.97
C ASN A 230 -11.04 -24.37 -19.69
N PRO A 231 -10.17 -23.39 -19.34
CA PRO A 231 -10.40 -22.56 -18.18
C PRO A 231 -11.60 -21.62 -18.38
N ILE A 232 -12.19 -21.17 -17.28
CA ILE A 232 -13.12 -20.04 -17.27
C ILE A 232 -12.38 -18.80 -17.73
N PHE A 233 -12.77 -18.27 -18.89
CA PHE A 233 -12.22 -17.04 -19.46
C PHE A 233 -13.17 -15.87 -19.25
N ILE A 234 -12.68 -14.80 -18.64
CA ILE A 234 -13.40 -13.53 -18.52
C ILE A 234 -12.77 -12.53 -19.49
N PRO A 235 -13.56 -11.98 -20.44
CA PRO A 235 -13.03 -11.09 -21.45
C PRO A 235 -12.62 -9.74 -20.85
N ARG A 236 -11.59 -9.11 -21.44
CA ARG A 236 -11.07 -7.79 -21.02
C ARG A 236 -12.15 -6.71 -20.90
N VAL A 237 -13.17 -6.74 -21.76
CA VAL A 237 -14.28 -5.77 -21.77
C VAL A 237 -15.09 -5.82 -20.47
N ALA A 238 -15.23 -7.00 -19.86
CA ALA A 238 -15.91 -7.13 -18.58
C ALA A 238 -15.17 -6.38 -17.47
N PHE A 239 -13.83 -6.43 -17.46
CA PHE A 239 -13.01 -5.65 -16.52
C PHE A 239 -13.06 -4.15 -16.84
N VAL A 240 -13.03 -3.76 -18.11
CA VAL A 240 -13.13 -2.35 -18.50
C VAL A 240 -14.44 -1.74 -18.01
N ALA A 241 -15.57 -2.36 -18.35
CA ALA A 241 -16.89 -1.86 -17.95
C ALA A 241 -17.10 -1.99 -16.43
N GLY A 242 -16.74 -3.14 -15.85
CA GLY A 242 -16.89 -3.40 -14.42
C GLY A 242 -16.08 -2.43 -13.56
N TRP A 243 -14.83 -2.13 -13.94
CA TRP A 243 -14.00 -1.17 -13.21
C TRP A 243 -14.55 0.25 -13.29
N ALA A 244 -14.96 0.69 -14.49
CA ALA A 244 -15.56 2.00 -14.67
C ALA A 244 -16.85 2.17 -13.84
N LEU A 245 -17.75 1.17 -13.87
CA LEU A 245 -18.98 1.17 -13.09
C LEU A 245 -18.68 1.18 -11.58
N ALA A 246 -17.75 0.36 -11.12
CA ALA A 246 -17.36 0.32 -9.71
C ALA A 246 -16.78 1.67 -9.25
N LEU A 247 -15.85 2.26 -10.00
CA LEU A 247 -15.24 3.54 -9.67
C LEU A 247 -16.28 4.66 -9.58
N ILE A 248 -17.22 4.72 -10.51
CA ILE A 248 -18.31 5.72 -10.51
C ILE A 248 -19.23 5.48 -9.31
N ALA A 249 -19.69 4.24 -9.09
CA ALA A 249 -20.59 3.91 -7.99
C ALA A 249 -19.97 4.26 -6.63
N PHE A 250 -18.71 3.88 -6.41
CA PHE A 250 -18.00 4.19 -5.16
C PHE A 250 -17.69 5.68 -5.04
N ALA A 251 -17.39 6.40 -6.12
CA ALA A 251 -17.22 7.85 -6.08
C ALA A 251 -18.52 8.56 -5.66
N VAL A 252 -19.65 8.20 -6.27
CA VAL A 252 -20.97 8.77 -5.95
C VAL A 252 -21.35 8.48 -4.50
N TRP A 253 -21.22 7.22 -4.07
CA TRP A 253 -21.45 6.84 -2.68
C TRP A 253 -20.54 7.61 -1.72
N ALA A 254 -19.25 7.73 -2.04
CA ALA A 254 -18.28 8.40 -1.19
C ALA A 254 -18.53 9.91 -1.09
N MET A 255 -18.95 10.56 -2.17
CA MET A 255 -19.37 11.96 -2.16
C MET A 255 -20.61 12.16 -1.27
N ALA A 256 -21.60 11.26 -1.37
CA ALA A 256 -22.82 11.33 -0.56
C ALA A 256 -22.58 11.09 0.95
N ASN A 257 -21.46 10.47 1.32
CA ASN A 257 -21.12 10.11 2.70
C ASN A 257 -19.87 10.84 3.24
N ASP A 258 -19.44 11.92 2.58
CA ASP A 258 -18.21 12.71 2.88
C ASP A 258 -16.95 11.84 3.11
N ARG A 259 -16.80 10.77 2.30
CA ARG A 259 -15.64 9.86 2.35
C ARG A 259 -14.54 10.34 1.41
N ARG A 260 -13.92 11.48 1.72
CA ARG A 260 -12.90 12.15 0.89
C ARG A 260 -11.78 11.22 0.40
N TRP A 261 -11.27 10.35 1.28
CA TRP A 261 -10.22 9.40 0.92
C TRP A 261 -10.66 8.47 -0.22
N VAL A 262 -11.90 7.98 -0.18
CA VAL A 262 -12.45 7.09 -1.21
C VAL A 262 -12.66 7.84 -2.52
N VAL A 263 -13.17 9.08 -2.47
CA VAL A 263 -13.31 9.93 -3.67
C VAL A 263 -11.96 10.12 -4.37
N ASN A 264 -10.91 10.44 -3.62
CA ASN A 264 -9.57 10.62 -4.19
C ASN A 264 -9.01 9.33 -4.79
N VAL A 265 -9.23 8.18 -4.13
CA VAL A 265 -8.84 6.86 -4.68
C VAL A 265 -9.59 6.57 -5.98
N CYS A 266 -10.90 6.78 -6.03
CA CYS A 266 -11.70 6.61 -7.24
C CYS A 266 -11.27 7.55 -8.36
N ALA A 267 -10.93 8.80 -8.06
CA ALA A 267 -10.47 9.77 -9.05
C ALA A 267 -9.10 9.37 -9.64
N VAL A 268 -8.14 8.96 -8.79
CA VAL A 268 -6.82 8.50 -9.21
C VAL A 268 -6.93 7.25 -10.08
N PHE A 269 -7.64 6.22 -9.62
CA PHE A 269 -7.81 4.99 -10.39
C PHE A 269 -8.70 5.17 -11.62
N GLY A 270 -9.65 6.11 -11.59
CA GLY A 270 -10.42 6.53 -12.75
C GLY A 270 -9.54 7.19 -13.81
N ALA A 271 -8.58 8.03 -13.40
CA ALA A 271 -7.59 8.58 -14.31
C ALA A 271 -6.69 7.47 -14.89
N ILE A 272 -6.18 6.56 -14.06
CA ILE A 272 -5.38 5.40 -14.52
C ILE A 272 -6.18 4.57 -15.53
N HIS A 273 -7.44 4.26 -15.22
CA HIS A 273 -8.34 3.53 -16.10
C HIS A 273 -8.52 4.25 -17.44
N PHE A 274 -8.84 5.55 -17.40
CA PHE A 274 -8.99 6.38 -18.58
C PHE A 274 -7.72 6.36 -19.44
N TYR A 275 -6.54 6.64 -18.85
CA TYR A 275 -5.28 6.67 -19.60
C TYR A 275 -4.92 5.33 -20.20
N THR A 276 -5.11 4.26 -19.44
CA THR A 276 -4.85 2.90 -19.92
C THR A 276 -5.68 2.65 -21.17
N GLN A 277 -7.00 2.88 -21.11
CA GLN A 277 -7.88 2.63 -22.25
C GLN A 277 -7.66 3.63 -23.40
N PHE A 278 -7.29 4.86 -23.09
CA PHE A 278 -6.99 5.91 -24.08
C PHE A 278 -5.77 5.52 -24.92
N PHE A 279 -4.65 5.16 -24.29
CA PHE A 279 -3.44 4.78 -25.00
C PHE A 279 -3.53 3.39 -25.64
N GLU A 280 -4.28 2.45 -25.07
CA GLU A 280 -4.55 1.16 -25.71
C GLU A 280 -5.34 1.32 -27.03
N ARG A 281 -6.21 2.33 -27.13
CA ARG A 281 -7.02 2.57 -28.33
C ARG A 281 -6.34 3.45 -29.37
N LEU A 282 -5.63 4.49 -28.92
CA LEU A 282 -5.05 5.50 -29.81
C LEU A 282 -3.55 5.27 -30.08
N GLY A 283 -2.89 4.45 -29.27
CA GLY A 283 -1.44 4.26 -29.30
C GLY A 283 -0.66 5.48 -28.81
N PRO A 284 0.67 5.33 -28.61
CA PRO A 284 1.53 6.40 -28.12
C PRO A 284 1.97 7.36 -29.25
N ASN A 285 1.02 7.93 -29.98
CA ASN A 285 1.32 8.92 -31.03
C ASN A 285 1.36 10.35 -30.46
N PRO A 286 2.03 11.32 -31.13
CA PRO A 286 2.20 12.68 -30.59
C PRO A 286 0.89 13.39 -30.23
N LEU A 287 -0.16 13.21 -31.05
CA LEU A 287 -1.47 13.81 -30.79
C LEU A 287 -2.14 13.17 -29.56
N ALA A 288 -2.09 11.85 -29.44
CA ALA A 288 -2.59 11.13 -28.28
C ALA A 288 -1.85 11.57 -27.00
N VAL A 289 -0.52 11.71 -27.04
CA VAL A 289 0.27 12.19 -25.89
C VAL A 289 -0.12 13.63 -25.52
N LEU A 290 -0.28 14.53 -26.50
CA LEU A 290 -0.72 15.90 -26.25
C LEU A 290 -2.11 15.96 -25.61
N LEU A 291 -3.08 15.25 -26.20
CA LEU A 291 -4.45 15.18 -25.69
C LEU A 291 -4.49 14.54 -24.30
N GLY A 292 -3.71 13.49 -24.08
CA GLY A 292 -3.53 12.86 -22.79
C GLY A 292 -3.00 13.84 -21.74
N GLY A 293 -1.96 14.60 -22.07
CA GLY A 293 -1.42 15.64 -21.17
C GLY A 293 -2.45 16.72 -20.82
N VAL A 294 -3.20 17.22 -21.82
CA VAL A 294 -4.26 18.22 -21.59
C VAL A 294 -5.37 17.65 -20.71
N SER A 295 -5.80 16.41 -20.93
CA SER A 295 -6.77 15.75 -20.05
C SER A 295 -6.26 15.57 -18.62
N ALA A 296 -4.95 15.38 -18.43
CA ALA A 296 -4.35 15.19 -17.09
C ALA A 296 -4.46 16.48 -16.28
N LEU A 297 -4.14 17.60 -16.93
CA LEU A 297 -4.28 18.93 -16.35
C LEU A 297 -5.74 19.22 -16.01
N GLY A 298 -6.68 18.89 -16.91
CA GLY A 298 -8.11 19.04 -16.66
C GLY A 298 -8.59 18.25 -15.43
N ILE A 299 -8.20 16.97 -15.34
CA ILE A 299 -8.54 16.11 -14.20
C ILE A 299 -7.91 16.65 -12.90
N ALA A 300 -6.64 17.06 -12.93
CA ALA A 300 -5.95 17.62 -11.77
C ALA A 300 -6.64 18.89 -11.25
N ILE A 301 -7.03 19.80 -12.14
CA ILE A 301 -7.78 21.02 -11.79
C ILE A 301 -9.14 20.65 -11.18
N ALA A 302 -9.86 19.68 -11.75
CA ALA A 302 -11.17 19.26 -11.22
C ALA A 302 -11.05 18.69 -9.79
N ILE A 303 -10.05 17.82 -9.54
CA ILE A 303 -9.77 17.27 -8.21
C ILE A 303 -9.40 18.38 -7.23
N TRP A 304 -8.55 19.32 -7.65
CA TRP A 304 -8.14 20.45 -6.82
C TRP A 304 -9.34 21.34 -6.44
N GLN A 305 -10.20 21.69 -7.41
CA GLN A 305 -11.40 22.48 -7.15
C GLN A 305 -12.39 21.77 -6.22
N PHE A 306 -12.58 20.46 -6.40
CA PHE A 306 -13.43 19.66 -5.51
C PHE A 306 -12.92 19.70 -4.07
N ASN A 307 -11.62 19.44 -3.88
CA ASN A 307 -11.01 19.47 -2.55
C ASN A 307 -11.06 20.87 -1.91
N LYS A 308 -10.89 21.94 -2.70
CA LYS A 308 -11.00 23.32 -2.20
C LYS A 308 -12.42 23.66 -1.73
N LYS A 309 -13.45 23.30 -2.50
CA LYS A 309 -14.86 23.55 -2.12
C LYS A 309 -15.24 22.81 -0.83
N ALA A 310 -14.77 21.59 -0.66
CA ALA A 310 -15.00 20.80 0.55
C ALA A 310 -14.31 21.37 1.81
N VAL A 311 -13.29 22.21 1.66
CA VAL A 311 -12.67 22.94 2.78
C VAL A 311 -13.45 24.23 3.09
N ALA A 312 -13.96 24.91 2.07
CA ALA A 312 -14.70 26.17 2.23
C ALA A 312 -16.11 26.00 2.84
N ASN A 313 -16.77 24.86 2.61
CA ASN A 313 -18.04 24.49 3.22
C ASN A 313 -17.87 23.15 3.97
N PRO A 314 -17.39 23.17 5.22
CA PRO A 314 -17.46 21.99 6.07
C PRO A 314 -18.95 21.70 6.34
N ALA A 315 -19.42 20.53 5.89
CA ALA A 315 -20.75 20.01 6.24
C ALA A 315 -20.79 19.61 7.73
#